data_AF-A0A1Z4NLM7-F1
#
_entry.id   AF-A0A1Z4NLM7-F1
#
_cell.length_a   1.000
_cell.length_b   1.000
_cell.length_c   1.000
_cell.angle_alpha   90.00
_cell.angle_beta   90.00
_cell.angle_gamma   90.00
#
_symmetry.space_group_name_H-M   'P 1'
#
loop_
_entity.id
_entity.type
_entity.pdbx_description
1 polymer ?
#
loop_
_entity_poly.entity_id
_entity_poly.type
_entity_poly.pdbx_seq_one_letter_code
_entity_poly.pdbx_strand_id
1 'polypeptide(L)'
;MDEDWAITHGAYFDLKLLHGSHDFFIKLQNTLESLPQELFVDAIREIIIGNIYEDIGKLRNSRLTSNMGYLPILACGIAEQGALAIGLAHKKCYSTRALMLKESLEFENRPQGYLELCKIVMDGKLNDFDTIAKTIEMFWVGLVEWALENDFNLEKRCIAPI
;
A
#
# COMPACT_ATOMS: atom_id res chain seq x y z
N MET A 1 -6.08 11.10 6.18
CA MET A 1 -6.16 9.62 6.28
C MET A 1 -4.76 9.13 6.51
N ASP A 2 -4.58 8.06 7.27
CA ASP A 2 -3.26 7.45 7.44
C ASP A 2 -3.01 6.38 6.37
N GLU A 3 -1.74 6.02 6.20
CA GLU A 3 -1.28 5.04 5.21
C GLU A 3 -1.76 3.63 5.55
N ASP A 4 -1.90 3.34 6.85
CA ASP A 4 -2.34 2.06 7.39
C ASP A 4 -3.87 1.88 7.38
N TRP A 5 -4.63 2.83 6.83
CA TRP A 5 -6.11 2.83 6.87
C TRP A 5 -6.71 1.51 6.40
N ALA A 6 -6.13 0.92 5.33
CA ALA A 6 -6.59 -0.32 4.74
C ALA A 6 -6.47 -1.54 5.69
N ILE A 7 -5.70 -1.45 6.77
CA ILE A 7 -5.56 -2.54 7.77
C ILE A 7 -6.09 -2.15 9.16
N THR A 8 -6.21 -0.86 9.48
CA THR A 8 -6.67 -0.40 10.79
C THR A 8 -8.17 -0.13 10.84
N HIS A 9 -8.78 0.33 9.75
CA HIS A 9 -10.16 0.80 9.75
C HIS A 9 -11.20 -0.27 9.44
N GLY A 10 -10.77 -1.48 9.04
CA GLY A 10 -11.65 -2.64 8.85
C GLY A 10 -12.50 -2.96 10.09
N ALA A 11 -11.96 -2.67 11.28
CA ALA A 11 -12.65 -2.79 12.56
C ALA A 11 -13.97 -2.00 12.63
N TYR A 12 -14.15 -0.96 11.82
CA TYR A 12 -15.35 -0.13 11.81
C TYR A 12 -16.36 -0.52 10.72
N PHE A 13 -15.97 -1.37 9.76
CA PHE A 13 -16.82 -1.82 8.66
C PHE A 13 -17.60 -3.11 8.99
N ASP A 14 -17.02 -4.01 9.79
CA ASP A 14 -17.63 -5.29 10.18
C ASP A 14 -17.93 -5.36 11.68
N LEU A 15 -18.66 -4.36 12.17
CA LEU A 15 -19.01 -4.25 13.59
C LEU A 15 -20.21 -5.14 13.95
N LYS A 16 -20.02 -6.01 14.94
CA LYS A 16 -21.12 -6.75 15.57
C LYS A 16 -21.60 -6.04 16.83
N LEU A 17 -22.85 -5.56 16.80
CA LEU A 17 -23.47 -4.93 17.96
C LEU A 17 -23.69 -5.93 19.10
N LEU A 18 -22.98 -5.74 20.21
CA LEU A 18 -23.20 -6.51 21.44
C LEU A 18 -24.14 -5.80 22.42
N HIS A 19 -24.10 -4.46 22.47
CA HIS A 19 -24.96 -3.62 23.31
C HIS A 19 -24.94 -2.16 22.80
N GLY A 20 -26.04 -1.42 22.92
CA GLY A 20 -26.14 0.00 22.54
C GLY A 20 -27.20 0.28 21.46
N SER A 21 -27.22 1.52 20.93
CA SER A 21 -28.19 1.95 19.92
C SER A 21 -27.70 1.66 18.49
N HIS A 22 -28.59 1.13 17.67
CA HIS A 22 -28.32 0.85 16.26
C HIS A 22 -28.00 2.13 15.46
N ASP A 23 -28.61 3.26 15.83
CA ASP A 23 -28.43 4.57 15.19
C ASP A 23 -26.97 5.07 15.23
N PHE A 24 -26.20 4.70 16.26
CA PHE A 24 -24.78 5.05 16.32
C PHE A 24 -23.99 4.38 15.19
N PHE A 25 -24.26 3.09 14.92
CA PHE A 25 -23.56 2.33 13.89
C PHE A 25 -23.93 2.81 12.50
N ILE A 26 -25.21 3.14 12.26
CA ILE A 26 -25.64 3.75 10.99
C ILE A 26 -24.90 5.07 10.76
N LYS A 27 -24.79 5.93 11.78
CA LYS A 27 -24.04 7.19 11.68
C LYS A 27 -22.56 6.97 11.40
N LEU A 28 -21.94 5.98 12.04
CA LEU A 28 -20.54 5.62 11.81
C LEU A 28 -20.32 5.15 10.36
N GLN A 29 -21.16 4.24 9.85
CA GLN A 29 -21.08 3.75 8.48
C GLN A 29 -21.26 4.89 7.47
N ASN A 30 -22.28 5.73 7.66
CA ASN A 30 -22.50 6.91 6.80
C ASN A 30 -21.30 7.85 6.79
N THR A 31 -20.63 8.02 7.95
CA THR A 31 -19.43 8.86 8.05
C THR A 31 -18.30 8.29 7.22
N LEU A 32 -18.04 6.98 7.32
CA LEU A 32 -16.98 6.30 6.57
C LEU A 32 -17.24 6.32 5.05
N GLU A 33 -18.49 6.14 4.63
CA GLU A 33 -18.89 6.19 3.23
C GLU A 33 -18.79 7.61 2.63
N SER A 34 -18.93 8.65 3.47
CA SER A 34 -18.87 10.06 3.06
C SER A 34 -17.46 10.66 3.01
N LEU A 35 -16.41 9.88 3.29
CA LEU A 35 -15.05 10.38 3.35
C LEU A 35 -14.60 10.96 1.98
N PRO A 36 -14.04 12.18 1.95
CA PRO A 36 -13.55 12.79 0.71
C PRO A 36 -12.48 11.95 0.03
N GLN A 37 -12.57 11.83 -1.30
CA GLN A 37 -11.58 11.10 -2.11
C GLN A 37 -10.16 11.66 -1.94
N GLU A 38 -10.03 12.98 -1.78
CA GLU A 38 -8.73 13.66 -1.60
C GLU A 38 -7.94 13.11 -0.42
N LEU A 39 -8.61 12.72 0.68
CA LEU A 39 -7.93 12.12 1.83
C LEU A 39 -7.24 10.79 1.49
N PHE A 40 -7.85 9.97 0.63
CA PHE A 40 -7.26 8.71 0.17
C PHE A 40 -6.10 8.97 -0.78
N VAL A 41 -6.26 9.93 -1.70
CA VAL A 41 -5.21 10.31 -2.65
C VAL A 41 -3.98 10.83 -1.92
N ASP A 42 -4.15 11.67 -0.90
CA ASP A 42 -3.05 12.18 -0.09
C ASP A 42 -2.31 11.07 0.66
N ALA A 43 -3.03 10.09 1.21
CA ALA A 43 -2.40 8.93 1.85
C ALA A 43 -1.64 8.04 0.84
N ILE A 44 -2.18 7.84 -0.37
CA ILE A 44 -1.49 7.13 -1.45
C ILE A 44 -0.21 7.88 -1.86
N ARG A 45 -0.25 9.22 -1.96
CA ARG A 45 0.94 10.04 -2.25
C ARG A 45 2.01 9.86 -1.19
N GLU A 46 1.64 9.86 0.09
CA GLU A 46 2.61 9.68 1.17
C GLU A 46 3.26 8.29 1.10
N ILE A 47 2.48 7.24 0.85
CA ILE A 47 3.04 5.89 0.62
C ILE A 47 4.05 5.91 -0.54
N ILE A 48 3.70 6.51 -1.68
CA ILE A 48 4.54 6.46 -2.88
C ILE A 48 5.79 7.32 -2.71
N ILE A 49 5.64 8.57 -2.26
CA ILE A 49 6.71 9.58 -2.22
C ILE A 49 7.46 9.57 -0.89
N GLY A 50 6.72 9.46 0.22
CA GLY A 50 7.29 9.43 1.57
C GLY A 50 8.03 8.12 1.84
N ASN A 51 7.44 6.98 1.44
CA ASN A 51 8.00 5.67 1.78
C ASN A 51 8.69 4.98 0.61
N ILE A 52 7.95 4.60 -0.43
CA ILE A 52 8.47 3.72 -1.48
C ILE A 52 9.61 4.41 -2.25
N TYR A 53 9.51 5.71 -2.54
CA TYR A 53 10.58 6.45 -3.21
C TYR A 53 11.90 6.44 -2.40
N GLU A 54 11.82 6.59 -1.08
CA GLU A 54 12.98 6.47 -0.18
C GLU A 54 13.60 5.07 -0.27
N ASP A 55 12.75 4.04 -0.24
CA ASP A 55 13.16 2.64 -0.30
C ASP A 55 13.80 2.26 -1.64
N ILE A 56 13.36 2.85 -2.76
CA ILE A 56 14.04 2.73 -4.05
C ILE A 56 15.43 3.37 -4.02
N GLY A 57 15.58 4.50 -3.33
CA GLY A 57 16.90 5.09 -3.05
C GLY A 57 17.81 4.13 -2.28
N LYS A 58 17.29 3.49 -1.23
CA LYS A 58 18.02 2.48 -0.44
C LYS A 58 18.43 1.28 -1.29
N LEU A 59 17.52 0.74 -2.10
CA LEU A 59 17.81 -0.35 -3.05
C LEU A 59 19.00 -0.02 -3.95
N ARG A 60 18.96 1.14 -4.61
CA ARG A 60 19.99 1.56 -5.55
C ARG A 60 21.35 1.77 -4.86
N ASN A 61 21.34 2.32 -3.64
CA ASN A 61 22.55 2.46 -2.83
C ASN A 61 23.13 1.11 -2.38
N SER A 62 22.27 0.17 -1.97
CA SER A 62 22.69 -1.21 -1.63
C SER A 62 23.40 -1.89 -2.79
N ARG A 63 22.92 -1.70 -4.03
CA ARG A 63 23.58 -2.24 -5.24
C ARG A 63 24.96 -1.63 -5.48
N LEU A 64 25.10 -0.30 -5.30
CA LEU A 64 26.38 0.39 -5.49
C LEU A 64 27.41 0.00 -4.42
N THR A 65 26.97 -0.23 -3.19
CA THR A 65 27.84 -0.56 -2.04
C THR A 65 28.03 -2.06 -1.83
N SER A 66 27.41 -2.90 -2.66
CA SER A 66 27.38 -4.37 -2.51
C SER A 66 26.83 -4.86 -1.16
N ASN A 67 26.07 -4.02 -0.43
CA ASN A 67 25.41 -4.38 0.82
C ASN A 67 23.95 -4.77 0.57
N MET A 68 23.76 -6.01 0.11
CA MET A 68 22.47 -6.52 -0.40
C MET A 68 21.67 -7.28 0.66
N GLY A 69 22.21 -7.49 1.86
CA GLY A 69 21.58 -8.32 2.90
C GLY A 69 20.25 -7.78 3.44
N TYR A 70 19.95 -6.49 3.22
CA TYR A 70 18.69 -5.86 3.61
C TYR A 70 17.56 -6.05 2.59
N LEU A 71 17.86 -6.49 1.37
CA LEU A 71 16.86 -6.60 0.29
C LEU A 71 15.64 -7.47 0.60
N PRO A 72 15.76 -8.60 1.32
CA PRO A 72 14.58 -9.38 1.71
C PRO A 72 13.58 -8.57 2.54
N ILE A 73 14.07 -7.79 3.50
CA ILE A 73 13.22 -6.94 4.35
C ILE A 73 12.61 -5.81 3.52
N LEU A 74 13.42 -5.21 2.64
CA LEU A 74 12.96 -4.16 1.73
C LEU A 74 11.83 -4.66 0.81
N ALA A 75 11.96 -5.86 0.24
CA ALA A 75 10.94 -6.46 -0.62
C ALA A 75 9.61 -6.66 0.13
N CYS A 76 9.66 -7.19 1.36
CA CYS A 76 8.48 -7.35 2.20
C CYS A 76 7.80 -6.01 2.49
N GLY A 77 8.59 -4.99 2.87
CA GLY A 77 8.08 -3.65 3.17
C GLY A 77 7.41 -3.01 1.95
N ILE A 78 8.06 -3.04 0.79
CA ILE A 78 7.50 -2.47 -0.44
C ILE A 78 6.23 -3.23 -0.88
N ALA A 79 6.17 -4.55 -0.74
CA ALA A 79 4.97 -5.33 -1.06
C ALA A 79 3.78 -4.95 -0.16
N GLU A 80 4.04 -4.73 1.12
CA GLU A 80 3.06 -4.25 2.10
C GLU A 80 2.59 -2.84 1.77
N GLN A 81 3.50 -1.89 1.54
CA GLN A 81 3.18 -0.52 1.13
C GLN A 81 2.36 -0.50 -0.17
N GLY A 82 2.70 -1.37 -1.15
CA GLY A 82 1.90 -1.56 -2.36
C GLY A 82 0.48 -2.04 -2.07
N ALA A 83 0.30 -2.97 -1.12
CA ALA A 83 -1.04 -3.41 -0.71
C ALA A 83 -1.85 -2.26 -0.09
N LEU A 84 -1.23 -1.47 0.79
CA LEU A 84 -1.88 -0.33 1.44
C LEU A 84 -2.35 0.70 0.41
N ALA A 85 -1.49 1.06 -0.56
CA ALA A 85 -1.85 1.96 -1.65
C ALA A 85 -3.02 1.43 -2.49
N ILE A 86 -3.02 0.13 -2.84
CA ILE A 86 -4.12 -0.51 -3.58
C ILE A 86 -5.42 -0.49 -2.76
N GLY A 87 -5.35 -0.79 -1.46
CA GLY A 87 -6.51 -0.77 -0.57
C GLY A 87 -7.14 0.63 -0.47
N LEU A 88 -6.30 1.66 -0.31
CA LEU A 88 -6.72 3.06 -0.33
C LEU A 88 -7.36 3.44 -1.67
N ALA A 89 -6.76 3.06 -2.80
CA ALA A 89 -7.29 3.36 -4.13
C ALA A 89 -8.70 2.77 -4.35
N HIS A 90 -8.97 1.60 -3.78
CA HIS A 90 -10.28 0.95 -3.85
C HIS A 90 -11.21 1.32 -2.70
N LYS A 91 -10.75 2.13 -1.72
CA LYS A 91 -11.44 2.44 -0.47
C LYS A 91 -11.91 1.16 0.25
N LYS A 92 -11.04 0.14 0.28
CA LYS A 92 -11.30 -1.15 0.91
C LYS A 92 -10.30 -1.42 2.02
N CYS A 93 -10.83 -1.91 3.14
CA CYS A 93 -10.02 -2.50 4.18
C CYS A 93 -9.87 -4.00 3.95
N TYR A 94 -8.68 -4.52 4.24
CA TYR A 94 -8.37 -5.94 4.26
C TYR A 94 -8.95 -6.61 5.52
N SER A 95 -9.23 -7.91 5.43
CA SER A 95 -9.80 -8.65 6.57
C SER A 95 -8.79 -8.76 7.72
N THR A 96 -7.54 -9.06 7.39
CA THR A 96 -6.42 -9.16 8.33
C THR A 96 -5.11 -8.83 7.63
N ARG A 97 -4.10 -8.39 8.39
CA ARG A 97 -2.75 -8.16 7.86
C ARG A 97 -2.12 -9.42 7.24
N ALA A 98 -2.46 -10.60 7.76
CA ALA A 98 -1.95 -11.88 7.25
C ALA A 98 -2.51 -12.25 5.85
N LEU A 99 -3.70 -11.75 5.50
CA LEU A 99 -4.35 -12.00 4.21
C LEU A 99 -4.20 -10.83 3.23
N MET A 100 -3.72 -9.68 3.70
CA MET A 100 -3.59 -8.44 2.92
C MET A 100 -2.94 -8.62 1.55
N LEU A 101 -1.78 -9.28 1.46
CA LEU A 101 -1.09 -9.47 0.18
C LEU A 101 -1.86 -10.39 -0.78
N LYS A 102 -2.67 -11.30 -0.26
CA LYS A 102 -3.50 -12.18 -1.07
C LYS A 102 -4.73 -11.42 -1.59
N GLU A 103 -5.41 -10.71 -0.69
CA GLU A 103 -6.61 -9.92 -1.00
C GLU A 103 -6.29 -8.76 -1.96
N SER A 104 -5.12 -8.11 -1.82
CA SER A 104 -4.70 -7.04 -2.71
C SER A 104 -4.53 -7.48 -4.17
N LEU A 105 -4.27 -8.78 -4.41
CA LEU A 105 -4.15 -9.37 -5.74
C LEU A 105 -5.50 -9.70 -6.38
N GLU A 106 -6.61 -9.55 -5.67
CA GLU A 106 -7.96 -9.73 -6.21
C GLU A 106 -8.46 -8.48 -6.96
N PHE A 107 -7.84 -7.32 -6.73
CA PHE A 107 -8.17 -6.09 -7.44
C PHE A 107 -7.61 -6.08 -8.88
N GLU A 108 -8.44 -5.68 -9.84
CA GLU A 108 -8.05 -5.58 -11.26
C GLU A 108 -7.15 -4.37 -11.53
N ASN A 109 -7.47 -3.21 -10.95
CA ASN A 109 -6.70 -1.97 -11.13
C ASN A 109 -5.53 -1.90 -10.13
N ARG A 110 -4.41 -2.55 -10.46
CA ARG A 110 -3.20 -2.61 -9.63
C ARG A 110 -1.94 -2.31 -10.44
N PRO A 111 -0.86 -1.81 -9.82
CA PRO A 111 0.41 -1.56 -10.50
C PRO A 111 0.98 -2.79 -11.20
N GLN A 112 1.52 -2.58 -12.40
CA GLN A 112 2.29 -3.60 -13.09
C GLN A 112 3.50 -4.02 -12.23
N GLY A 113 3.84 -5.32 -12.24
CA GLY A 113 4.95 -5.86 -11.45
C GLY A 113 4.62 -6.13 -9.97
N TYR A 114 3.48 -5.67 -9.46
CA TYR A 114 3.06 -5.93 -8.08
C TYR A 114 2.82 -7.43 -7.83
N LEU A 115 2.22 -8.14 -8.79
CA LEU A 115 1.97 -9.58 -8.69
C LEU A 115 3.27 -10.36 -8.50
N GLU A 116 4.29 -10.05 -9.29
CA GLU A 116 5.61 -10.68 -9.23
C GLU A 116 6.30 -10.40 -7.89
N LEU A 117 6.18 -9.17 -7.37
CA LEU A 117 6.69 -8.80 -6.06
C LEU A 117 6.01 -9.59 -4.94
N CYS A 118 4.68 -9.63 -4.92
CA CYS A 118 3.93 -10.40 -3.94
C CYS A 118 4.26 -11.89 -4.00
N LYS A 119 4.44 -12.47 -5.20
CA LYS A 119 4.82 -13.88 -5.34
C LYS A 119 6.15 -14.20 -4.68
N ILE A 120 7.20 -13.40 -4.90
CA ILE A 120 8.51 -13.69 -4.28
C ILE A 120 8.48 -13.54 -2.76
N VAL A 121 7.68 -12.60 -2.24
CA VAL A 121 7.49 -12.39 -0.80
C VAL A 121 6.68 -13.52 -0.17
N MET A 122 5.51 -13.85 -0.72
CA MET A 122 4.62 -14.87 -0.18
C MET A 122 5.20 -16.29 -0.30
N ASP A 123 5.95 -16.58 -1.37
CA ASP A 123 6.65 -17.86 -1.52
C ASP A 123 7.91 -17.96 -0.65
N GLY A 124 8.35 -16.86 -0.01
CA GLY A 124 9.60 -16.80 0.74
C GLY A 124 10.87 -16.93 -0.12
N LYS A 125 10.77 -16.71 -1.44
CA LYS A 125 11.88 -16.82 -2.40
C LYS A 125 12.72 -15.54 -2.41
N LEU A 126 13.33 -15.23 -1.27
CA LEU A 126 14.06 -13.99 -1.02
C LEU A 126 15.58 -14.20 -0.84
N ASN A 127 16.15 -15.22 -1.48
CA ASN A 127 17.58 -15.55 -1.40
C ASN A 127 18.40 -15.10 -2.62
N ASP A 128 17.74 -14.75 -3.73
CA ASP A 128 18.38 -14.20 -4.92
C ASP A 128 18.21 -12.68 -4.94
N PHE A 129 19.28 -11.97 -4.57
CA PHE A 129 19.29 -10.53 -4.44
C PHE A 129 19.15 -9.77 -5.76
N ASP A 130 19.64 -10.33 -6.87
CA ASP A 130 19.48 -9.71 -8.20
C ASP A 130 18.03 -9.83 -8.66
N THR A 131 17.41 -11.00 -8.42
CA THR A 131 15.98 -11.19 -8.69
C THR A 131 15.13 -10.25 -7.83
N ILE A 132 15.40 -10.12 -6.53
CA ILE A 132 14.67 -9.18 -5.66
C ILE A 132 14.79 -7.75 -6.20
N ALA A 133 16.01 -7.29 -6.47
CA ALA A 133 16.26 -5.93 -6.94
C ALA A 133 15.52 -5.63 -8.26
N LYS A 134 15.57 -6.57 -9.20
CA LYS A 134 14.88 -6.44 -10.48
C LYS A 134 13.36 -6.38 -10.31
N THR A 135 12.80 -7.23 -9.47
CA THR A 135 11.36 -7.26 -9.21
C THR A 135 10.88 -5.97 -8.55
N ILE A 136 11.64 -5.42 -7.59
CA ILE A 136 11.31 -4.13 -6.98
C ILE A 136 11.36 -3.00 -8.00
N GLU A 137 12.40 -2.91 -8.85
CA GLU A 137 12.48 -1.86 -9.89
C GLU A 137 11.34 -1.99 -10.92
N MET A 138 10.97 -3.21 -11.30
CA MET A 138 9.82 -3.44 -12.19
C MET A 138 8.51 -2.96 -11.55
N PHE A 139 8.29 -3.26 -10.26
CA PHE A 139 7.14 -2.76 -9.52
C PHE A 139 7.16 -1.23 -9.41
N TRP A 140 8.32 -0.62 -9.14
CA TRP A 140 8.45 0.83 -9.05
C TRP A 140 8.01 1.55 -10.33
N VAL A 141 8.45 1.07 -11.49
CA VAL A 141 8.02 1.63 -12.79
C VAL A 141 6.51 1.51 -12.95
N GLY A 142 5.95 0.32 -12.70
CA GLY A 142 4.51 0.10 -12.79
C GLY A 142 3.69 0.90 -11.78
N LEU A 143 4.24 1.19 -10.59
CA LEU A 143 3.61 2.00 -9.56
C LEU A 143 3.52 3.47 -9.97
N VAL A 144 4.58 4.02 -10.56
CA VAL A 144 4.58 5.40 -11.06
C VAL A 144 3.59 5.54 -12.22
N GLU A 145 3.58 4.60 -13.17
CA GLU A 145 2.61 4.58 -14.27
C GLU A 145 1.18 4.47 -13.75
N TRP A 146 0.91 3.53 -12.85
CA TRP A 146 -0.40 3.37 -12.22
C TRP A 146 -0.86 4.63 -11.48
N ALA A 147 0.05 5.33 -10.79
CA ALA A 147 -0.30 6.57 -10.10
C ALA A 147 -0.65 7.71 -11.06
N LEU A 148 -0.01 7.77 -12.23
CA LEU A 148 -0.35 8.71 -13.29
C LEU A 148 -1.70 8.39 -13.93
N GLU A 149 -1.96 7.12 -14.23
CA GLU A 149 -3.23 6.65 -14.82
C GLU A 149 -4.44 6.92 -13.92
N ASN A 150 -4.25 6.89 -12.60
CA ASN A 150 -5.29 7.14 -11.61
C ASN A 150 -5.35 8.61 -11.12
N ASP A 151 -4.60 9.52 -11.76
CA ASP A 151 -4.54 10.96 -11.44
C ASP A 151 -4.21 11.25 -9.96
N PHE A 152 -3.31 10.45 -9.37
CA PHE A 152 -2.85 10.72 -8.01
C PHE A 152 -1.90 11.92 -7.95
N ASN A 153 -1.45 12.50 -9.07
CA ASN A 153 -0.61 13.70 -9.18
C ASN A 153 0.49 13.78 -8.10
N LEU A 154 1.63 13.14 -8.38
CA LEU A 154 2.76 13.01 -7.45
C LEU A 154 3.58 14.32 -7.29
N GLU A 155 3.28 15.38 -8.04
CA GLU A 155 4.02 16.66 -7.96
C GLU A 155 3.51 17.56 -6.82
N LYS A 156 2.29 17.34 -6.34
CA LYS A 156 1.77 18.05 -5.16
C LYS A 156 2.31 17.38 -3.90
N ARG A 157 3.23 18.05 -3.21
CA ARG A 157 3.54 17.75 -1.81
C ARG A 157 2.30 18.03 -0.97
N CYS A 158 1.83 17.04 -0.22
CA CYS A 158 0.87 17.27 0.85
C CYS A 158 1.55 18.16 1.90
N ILE A 159 1.18 19.44 1.94
CA ILE A 159 1.55 20.31 3.04
C ILE A 159 0.51 20.01 4.13
N ALA A 160 0.89 19.23 5.14
CA ALA A 160 0.04 19.06 6.31
C ALA A 160 -0.26 20.45 6.92
N PRO A 161 -1.53 20.81 7.18
CA PRO A 161 -1.82 21.98 7.98
C PRO A 161 -1.31 21.73 9.42
N ILE A 162 -0.44 22.62 9.89
CA ILE A 162 0.01 22.70 11.30
C ILE A 162 -1.13 23.23 12.17
#